data_AF-A0A533WQE1-F1
#
_entry.id   AF-A0A533WQE1-F1
#
_cell.length_a   1.000
_cell.length_b   1.000
_cell.length_c   1.000
_cell.angle_alpha   90.00
_cell.angle_beta   90.00
_cell.angle_gamma   90.00
#
_symmetry.space_group_name_H-M   'P 1'
#
loop_
_entity.id
_entity.type
_entity.pdbx_description
1 polymer ?
#
loop_
_entity_poly.entity_id
_entity_poly.type
_entity_poly.pdbx_seq_one_letter_code
_entity_poly.pdbx_strand_id
1 'polypeptide(L)'
;MPKRNFSTLEEFKANLHKEGATIVEFSGSKVPCILVNQKKYEEMLQRVHSKKVRAEALLDIFYDEQDVFVDVQVKFLDTDFEANYLLYANNMIGFFEALAESGL
;
A
#
# COMPACT_ATOMS: atom_id res chain seq x y z
N MET A 1 4.63 10.47 9.73
CA MET A 1 5.30 9.90 8.55
C MET A 1 6.53 10.70 8.16
N PRO A 2 7.75 10.17 8.37
CA PRO A 2 8.95 10.77 7.79
C PRO A 2 8.87 10.65 6.27
N LYS A 3 9.07 11.77 5.56
CA LYS A 3 9.16 11.76 4.10
C LYS A 3 10.29 10.82 3.68
N ARG A 4 9.97 9.82 2.85
CA ARG A 4 10.98 8.96 2.23
C ARG A 4 11.68 9.78 1.16
N ASN A 5 12.93 10.13 1.42
CA ASN A 5 13.76 10.83 0.46
C ASN A 5 14.61 9.78 -0.25
N PHE A 6 14.45 9.67 -1.56
CA PHE A 6 15.30 8.85 -2.41
C PHE A 6 16.26 9.79 -3.14
N SER A 7 17.54 9.50 -3.06
CA SER A 7 18.58 10.35 -3.66
C SER A 7 18.88 9.95 -5.11
N THR A 8 18.53 8.70 -5.49
CA THR A 8 18.71 8.17 -6.85
C THR A 8 17.51 7.32 -7.30
N LEU A 9 17.35 7.17 -8.62
CA LEU A 9 16.35 6.28 -9.21
C LEU A 9 16.59 4.81 -8.84
N GLU A 10 17.86 4.39 -8.71
CA GLU A 10 18.19 3.03 -8.28
C GLU A 10 17.74 2.78 -6.84
N GLU A 11 17.96 3.73 -5.94
CA GLU A 11 17.48 3.66 -4.56
C GLU A 11 15.95 3.60 -4.52
N PHE A 12 15.29 4.41 -5.34
CA PHE A 12 13.84 4.41 -5.50
C PHE A 12 13.31 3.03 -5.96
N LYS A 13 13.89 2.48 -7.03
CA LYS A 13 13.50 1.16 -7.58
C LYS A 13 13.84 0.00 -6.64
N ALA A 14 14.95 0.07 -5.89
CA ALA A 14 15.32 -0.94 -4.90
C ALA A 14 14.32 -1.04 -3.73
N ASN A 15 13.55 0.02 -3.52
CA ASN A 15 12.55 0.17 -2.48
C ASN A 15 11.13 -0.25 -2.91
N LEU A 16 10.97 -0.78 -4.13
CA LEU A 16 9.73 -1.37 -4.59
C LEU A 16 9.27 -2.47 -3.64
N HIS A 17 7.98 -2.48 -3.36
CA HIS A 17 7.34 -3.50 -2.56
C HIS A 17 7.42 -4.86 -3.27
N LYS A 18 7.92 -5.88 -2.57
CA LYS A 18 8.31 -7.17 -3.17
C LYS A 18 7.32 -8.30 -2.95
N GLU A 19 6.49 -8.22 -1.91
CA GLU A 19 5.52 -9.27 -1.59
C GLU A 19 4.33 -9.26 -2.57
N GLY A 20 4.15 -8.14 -3.29
CA GLY A 20 3.18 -7.99 -4.36
C GLY A 20 1.85 -7.43 -3.89
N ALA A 21 0.87 -7.44 -4.79
CA ALA A 21 -0.50 -7.08 -4.49
C ALA A 21 -1.44 -7.97 -5.29
N THR A 22 -2.67 -8.10 -4.82
CA THR A 22 -3.69 -8.93 -5.44
C THR A 22 -5.05 -8.26 -5.32
N ILE A 23 -6.04 -8.84 -5.98
CA ILE A 23 -7.45 -8.49 -5.84
C ILE A 23 -8.16 -9.71 -5.31
N VAL A 24 -8.91 -9.55 -4.22
CA VAL A 24 -9.75 -10.61 -3.66
C VAL A 24 -11.22 -10.27 -3.88
N GLU A 25 -12.04 -11.29 -4.10
CA GLU A 25 -13.49 -11.12 -4.09
C GLU A 25 -13.98 -11.19 -2.64
N PHE A 26 -14.62 -10.12 -2.16
CA PHE A 26 -15.19 -10.06 -0.82
C PHE A 26 -16.55 -9.36 -0.88
N SER A 27 -17.59 -10.03 -0.36
CA SER A 27 -18.97 -9.51 -0.34
C SER A 27 -19.50 -9.05 -1.71
N GLY A 28 -19.05 -9.69 -2.81
CA GLY A 28 -19.45 -9.32 -4.18
C GLY A 28 -18.69 -8.15 -4.78
N SER A 29 -17.70 -7.60 -4.06
CA SER A 29 -16.82 -6.53 -4.53
C SER A 29 -15.38 -7.02 -4.72
N LYS A 30 -14.66 -6.40 -5.66
CA LYS A 30 -13.23 -6.59 -5.84
C LYS A 30 -12.48 -5.71 -4.84
N VAL A 31 -11.74 -6.32 -3.93
CA VAL A 31 -10.99 -5.62 -2.89
C VAL A 31 -9.50 -5.70 -3.20
N PRO A 32 -8.82 -4.58 -3.51
CA PRO A 32 -7.39 -4.56 -3.69
C PRO A 32 -6.67 -4.81 -2.35
N CYS A 33 -5.69 -5.71 -2.37
CA CYS A 33 -4.94 -6.13 -1.19
C CYS A 33 -3.44 -6.03 -1.46
N ILE A 34 -2.72 -5.31 -0.60
CA ILE A 34 -1.26 -5.32 -0.58
C ILE A 34 -0.82 -6.54 0.24
N LEU A 35 0.05 -7.36 -0.34
CA LEU A 35 0.57 -8.54 0.34
C LEU A 35 1.68 -8.14 1.30
N VAL A 36 1.81 -8.85 2.41
CA VAL A 36 2.90 -8.64 3.37
C VAL A 36 3.39 -9.99 3.85
N ASN A 37 4.67 -10.09 4.23
CA ASN A 37 5.17 -11.32 4.82
C ASN A 37 4.54 -11.60 6.19
N GLN A 38 4.59 -12.87 6.60
CA GLN A 38 3.98 -13.37 7.82
C GLN A 38 4.38 -12.56 9.06
N LYS A 39 5.67 -12.22 9.20
CA LYS A 39 6.16 -11.45 10.34
C LYS A 39 5.47 -10.08 10.42
N LYS A 40 5.41 -9.35 9.29
CA LYS A 40 4.77 -8.04 9.23
C LYS A 40 3.25 -8.14 9.50
N TYR A 41 2.61 -9.18 9.00
CA TYR A 41 1.20 -9.46 9.25
C TYR A 41 0.91 -9.71 10.74
N GLU A 42 1.72 -10.53 11.41
CA GLU A 42 1.61 -10.78 12.86
C GLU A 42 1.82 -9.49 13.68
N GLU A 43 2.82 -8.70 13.30
CA GLU A 43 3.09 -7.38 13.89
C GLU A 43 1.91 -6.41 13.74
N MET A 44 1.21 -6.44 12.59
CA MET A 44 -0.01 -5.66 12.35
C MET A 44 -1.15 -6.16 13.24
N LEU A 45 -1.40 -7.47 13.24
CA LEU A 45 -2.47 -8.10 14.01
C LEU A 45 -2.35 -7.79 15.50
N GLN A 46 -1.15 -7.92 16.08
CA GLN A 46 -0.94 -7.63 17.51
C GLN A 46 -1.30 -6.19 17.89
N ARG A 47 -1.14 -5.22 16.98
CA ARG A 47 -1.43 -3.81 17.25
C ARG A 47 -2.91 -3.46 17.13
N VAL A 48 -3.61 -4.15 16.23
CA VAL A 48 -5.04 -3.90 15.95
C VAL A 48 -5.98 -4.86 16.68
N HIS A 49 -5.46 -5.95 17.27
CA HIS A 49 -6.26 -6.97 17.94
C HIS A 49 -7.16 -6.35 19.02
N SER A 50 -8.44 -6.74 19.02
CA SER A 50 -9.49 -6.24 19.92
C SER A 50 -9.79 -4.73 19.85
N LYS A 51 -9.26 -4.02 18.85
CA LYS A 51 -9.54 -2.59 18.63
C LYS A 51 -10.30 -2.40 17.33
N LYS A 52 -11.33 -1.55 17.34
CA LYS A 52 -11.86 -0.98 16.10
C LYS A 52 -10.84 0.04 15.61
N VAL A 53 -10.14 -0.30 14.55
CA VAL A 53 -9.15 0.58 13.93
C VAL A 53 -9.73 1.19 12.66
N ARG A 54 -9.37 2.44 12.42
CA ARG A 54 -9.61 3.12 11.15
C ARG A 54 -8.26 3.24 10.47
N ALA A 55 -8.21 3.01 9.16
CA ALA A 55 -7.01 3.23 8.38
C ALA A 55 -7.21 4.48 7.52
N GLU A 56 -6.20 5.33 7.49
CA GLU A 56 -6.05 6.39 6.50
C GLU A 56 -5.03 5.92 5.46
N ALA A 57 -5.35 6.10 4.18
CA ALA A 57 -4.46 5.81 3.08
C ALA A 57 -4.22 7.07 2.26
N LEU A 58 -2.96 7.45 2.08
CA LEU A 58 -2.53 8.51 1.18
C LEU A 58 -1.76 7.88 0.01
N LEU A 59 -2.05 8.33 -1.20
CA LEU A 59 -1.39 7.85 -2.42
C LEU A 59 -0.59 9.00 -3.03
N ASP A 60 0.74 8.87 -3.01
CA ASP A 60 1.63 9.80 -3.71
C ASP A 60 2.02 9.18 -5.06
N ILE A 61 1.73 9.89 -6.15
CA ILE A 61 1.97 9.44 -7.52
C ILE A 61 3.23 10.11 -8.06
N PHE A 62 4.17 9.29 -8.53
CA PHE A 62 5.39 9.71 -9.22
C PHE A 62 5.29 9.29 -10.68
N TYR A 63 5.49 10.23 -11.60
CA TYR A 63 5.35 10.01 -13.03
C TYR A 63 6.45 10.75 -13.79
N ASP A 64 7.14 10.06 -14.70
CA ASP A 64 8.24 10.59 -15.52
C ASP A 64 8.00 10.44 -17.04
N GLU A 65 6.73 10.43 -17.46
CA GLU A 65 6.27 10.14 -18.83
C GLU A 65 6.20 8.65 -19.18
N GLN A 66 7.12 7.83 -18.66
CA GLN A 66 7.19 6.39 -18.95
C GLN A 66 6.75 5.53 -17.77
N ASP A 67 7.39 5.73 -16.62
CA ASP A 67 7.21 4.96 -15.41
C ASP A 67 6.22 5.71 -14.49
N VAL A 68 5.24 4.97 -13.96
CA VAL A 68 4.31 5.43 -12.93
C VAL A 68 4.56 4.61 -11.67
N PHE A 69 4.84 5.30 -10.57
CA PHE A 69 4.94 4.71 -9.25
C PHE A 69 3.93 5.33 -8.31
N VAL A 70 3.46 4.53 -7.36
CA VAL A 70 2.53 4.99 -6.32
C VAL A 70 3.10 4.56 -4.98
N ASP A 71 3.42 5.52 -4.10
CA ASP A 71 3.73 5.23 -2.70
C ASP A 71 2.43 5.25 -1.90
N VAL A 72 1.98 4.07 -1.49
CA VAL A 72 0.77 3.89 -0.68
C VAL A 72 1.16 3.98 0.78
N GLN A 73 0.82 5.11 1.40
CA GLN A 73 1.08 5.39 2.81
C GLN A 73 -0.16 5.05 3.62
N VAL A 74 -0.05 4.06 4.50
CA VAL A 74 -1.14 3.58 5.35
C VAL A 74 -0.84 3.90 6.80
N LYS A 75 -1.80 4.55 7.46
CA LYS A 75 -1.76 4.82 8.89
C LYS A 75 -2.98 4.24 9.57
N PHE A 76 -2.77 3.36 10.55
CA PHE A 76 -3.86 2.90 11.40
C PHE A 76 -4.04 3.93 12.52
N LEU A 77 -5.13 4.68 12.44
CA LEU A 77 -5.50 5.69 13.43
C LEU A 77 -5.59 5.06 14.82
N ASP A 78 -5.24 5.84 15.84
CA ASP A 78 -5.23 5.40 17.24
C ASP A 78 -4.22 4.26 17.54
N THR A 79 -3.25 4.05 16.64
CA THR A 79 -2.11 3.14 16.81
C THR A 79 -0.79 3.83 16.42
N ASP A 80 0.34 3.20 16.77
CA ASP A 80 1.69 3.59 16.35
C ASP A 80 2.07 2.97 14.99
N PHE A 81 1.14 2.30 14.31
CA PHE A 81 1.43 1.60 13.06
C PHE A 81 1.28 2.51 11.85
N GLU A 82 2.41 2.75 11.19
CA GLU A 82 2.52 3.40 9.88
C GLU A 82 3.27 2.45 8.92
N ALA A 83 2.81 2.34 7.68
CA ALA A 83 3.43 1.52 6.64
C ALA A 83 3.40 2.24 5.28
N ASN A 84 4.45 2.03 4.48
CA ASN A 84 4.57 2.59 3.14
C ASN A 84 4.86 1.46 2.15
N TYR A 85 4.17 1.47 1.02
CA TYR A 85 4.31 0.47 -0.03
C TYR A 85 4.49 1.17 -1.37
N LEU A 86 5.73 1.15 -1.89
CA LEU A 86 6.03 1.71 -3.19
C LEU A 86 5.72 0.68 -4.27
N LEU A 87 4.72 0.98 -5.10
CA LEU A 87 4.21 0.11 -6.15
C LEU A 87 4.60 0.66 -7.52
N TYR A 88 4.96 -0.24 -8.44
CA TYR A 88 5.13 0.11 -9.85
C TYR A 88 3.80 -0.07 -10.58
N ALA A 89 3.13 1.04 -10.85
CA ALA A 89 1.72 1.07 -11.19
C ALA A 89 1.40 0.68 -12.63
N ASN A 90 2.36 0.79 -13.57
CA ASN A 90 2.17 0.42 -14.97
C ASN A 90 1.66 -1.03 -15.13
N ASN A 91 2.04 -1.92 -14.22
CA ASN A 91 1.67 -3.33 -14.26
C ASN A 91 0.46 -3.67 -13.36
N MET A 92 -0.19 -2.66 -12.77
CA MET A 92 -1.16 -2.81 -11.69
C MET A 92 -2.44 -2.00 -11.92
N ILE A 93 -2.79 -1.69 -13.16
CA ILE A 93 -3.96 -0.85 -13.50
C ILE A 93 -5.23 -1.39 -12.83
N GLY A 94 -5.53 -2.68 -12.98
CA GLY A 94 -6.74 -3.30 -12.40
C GLY A 94 -6.79 -3.24 -10.86
N PHE A 95 -5.63 -3.19 -10.18
CA PHE A 95 -5.57 -2.99 -8.74
C PHE A 95 -6.03 -1.58 -8.36
N PHE A 96 -5.58 -0.56 -9.08
CA PHE A 96 -5.96 0.83 -8.81
C PHE A 96 -7.39 1.14 -9.27
N GLU A 97 -7.88 0.50 -10.34
CA GLU A 97 -9.30 0.54 -10.71
C GLU A 97 -10.18 -0.05 -9.60
N ALA A 98 -9.84 -1.25 -9.11
CA ALA A 98 -10.55 -1.86 -7.97
C ALA A 98 -10.49 -0.98 -6.71
N LEU A 99 -9.38 -0.28 -6.47
CA LEU A 99 -9.25 0.67 -5.37
C LEU A 99 -10.21 1.84 -5.51
N ALA A 100 -10.28 2.46 -6.69
CA ALA A 100 -11.20 3.55 -6.98
C ALA A 100 -12.68 3.11 -6.88
N GLU A 101 -13.00 1.90 -7.35
CA GLU A 101 -14.34 1.32 -7.28
C GLU A 101 -14.75 0.88 -5.87
N SER A 102 -13.78 0.44 -5.06
CA SER A 102 -14.05 -0.08 -3.71
C SER A 102 -14.61 0.97 -2.75
N GLY A 103 -14.52 2.26 -3.10
CA GLY A 103 -15.23 3.34 -2.43
C GLY A 103 -15.20 3.23 -0.91
N LEU A 104 -14.00 3.02 -0.36
CA LEU A 104 -13.72 3.30 1.05
C LEU A 104 -13.70 4.81 1.29
#